data_AF-A0A931R382-F1
#
_entry.id   AF-A0A931R382-F1
#
_cell.length_a   1.000
_cell.length_b   1.000
_cell.length_c   1.000
_cell.angle_alpha   90.00
_cell.angle_beta   90.00
_cell.angle_gamma   90.00
#
_symmetry.space_group_name_H-M   'P 1'
#
loop_
_entity.id
_entity.type
_entity.pdbx_description
1 polymer ?
#
loop_
_entity_poly.entity_id
_entity_poly.type
_entity_poly.pdbx_seq_one_letter_code
_entity_poly.pdbx_strand_id
1 'polypeptide(L)'
;MSSRWRRFEVLLPLQFNDGREVSAEWLAEAVLEIVDHFGAASYETQKVEGHWRHGDVLYRDNLVRVVVDVPDSTANRQWMRQFKGCWKSRLEQLDLWMVSYRIEVE
;
A
#
# COMPACT_ATOMS: atom_id res chain seq x y z
N MET A 1 -7.27 -26.26 13.19
CA MET A 1 -6.62 -25.05 13.72
C MET A 1 -7.12 -23.89 12.86
N SER A 2 -7.77 -22.87 13.44
CA SER A 2 -8.11 -21.65 12.68
C SER A 2 -6.79 -21.02 12.21
N SER A 3 -6.51 -21.14 10.92
CA SER A 3 -5.43 -20.38 10.30
C SER A 3 -5.85 -18.92 10.34
N ARG A 4 -5.19 -18.12 11.18
CA ARG A 4 -5.45 -16.68 11.26
C ARG A 4 -4.79 -16.02 10.06
N TRP A 5 -5.61 -15.41 9.21
CA TRP A 5 -5.15 -14.64 8.06
C TRP A 5 -5.24 -13.14 8.35
N ARG A 6 -4.46 -12.36 7.61
CA ARG A 6 -4.47 -10.90 7.65
C ARG A 6 -4.46 -10.35 6.24
N ARG A 7 -5.40 -9.46 5.97
CA ARG A 7 -5.42 -8.60 4.78
C ARG A 7 -4.60 -7.36 5.05
N PHE A 8 -3.73 -6.98 4.14
CA PHE A 8 -3.16 -5.64 4.05
C PHE A 8 -3.75 -4.93 2.84
N GLU A 9 -4.07 -3.66 3.01
CA GLU A 9 -4.44 -2.76 1.92
C GLU A 9 -3.44 -1.61 1.90
N VAL A 10 -2.81 -1.39 0.74
CA VAL A 10 -1.88 -0.30 0.49
C VAL A 10 -2.48 0.61 -0.56
N LEU A 11 -2.53 1.92 -0.30
CA LEU A 11 -2.88 2.90 -1.32
C LEU A 11 -1.59 3.49 -1.88
N LEU A 12 -1.28 3.14 -3.13
CA LEU A 12 -0.14 3.70 -3.85
C LEU A 12 -0.59 4.99 -4.56
N PRO A 13 0.08 6.13 -4.34
CA PRO A 13 -0.28 7.38 -4.97
C PRO A 13 0.16 7.38 -6.44
N LEU A 14 -0.69 7.91 -7.30
CA LEU A 14 -0.38 8.14 -8.71
C LEU A 14 0.37 9.46 -8.93
N GLN A 15 0.49 10.28 -7.89
CA GLN A 15 1.13 11.58 -7.90
C GLN A 15 1.99 11.79 -6.64
N PHE A 16 3.11 12.49 -6.79
CA PHE A 16 3.88 13.04 -5.69
C PHE A 16 3.05 14.10 -4.95
N ASN A 17 3.43 14.46 -3.72
CA ASN A 17 2.72 15.51 -2.95
C ASN A 17 2.80 16.91 -3.58
N ASP A 18 3.69 17.11 -4.56
CA ASP A 18 3.79 18.33 -5.36
C ASP A 18 2.97 18.27 -6.67
N GLY A 19 2.26 17.17 -6.93
CA GLY A 19 1.40 16.97 -8.09
C GLY A 19 2.08 16.36 -9.31
N ARG A 20 3.41 16.15 -9.31
CA ARG A 20 4.08 15.40 -10.39
C ARG A 20 3.52 13.97 -10.46
N GLU A 21 3.45 13.38 -11.65
CA GLU A 21 2.99 12.00 -11.81
C GLU A 21 4.06 11.00 -11.36
N VAL A 22 3.63 9.94 -10.68
CA VAL A 22 4.46 8.77 -10.40
C VAL A 22 4.50 7.89 -11.66
N SER A 23 5.69 7.44 -12.06
CA SER A 23 5.83 6.60 -13.25
C SER A 23 5.15 5.25 -13.06
N ALA A 24 4.62 4.69 -14.16
CA ALA A 24 4.02 3.37 -14.14
C ALA A 24 5.04 2.28 -13.75
N GLU A 25 6.32 2.48 -14.06
CA GLU A 25 7.41 1.57 -13.68
C GLU A 25 7.58 1.49 -12.17
N TRP A 26 7.52 2.62 -11.46
CA TRP A 26 7.64 2.62 -10.00
C TRP A 26 6.44 1.98 -9.31
N LEU A 27 5.23 2.17 -9.86
CA LEU A 27 4.04 1.48 -9.37
C LEU A 27 4.17 -0.03 -9.59
N ALA A 28 4.63 -0.45 -10.77
CA ALA A 28 4.85 -1.86 -11.09
C ALA A 28 5.91 -2.47 -10.16
N GLU A 29 7.01 -1.79 -9.90
CA GLU A 29 8.03 -2.24 -8.94
C GLU A 29 7.46 -2.44 -7.53
N ALA A 30 6.64 -1.50 -7.04
CA ALA A 30 6.02 -1.62 -5.72
C ALA A 30 5.10 -2.84 -5.61
N VAL A 31 4.35 -3.13 -6.67
CA VAL A 31 3.48 -4.31 -6.73
C VAL A 31 4.31 -5.58 -6.84
N LEU A 32 5.33 -5.59 -7.70
CA LEU A 32 6.21 -6.75 -7.88
C LEU A 32 6.97 -7.09 -6.61
N GLU A 33 7.40 -6.11 -5.81
CA GLU A 33 8.06 -6.38 -4.52
C GLU A 33 7.14 -7.15 -3.55
N ILE A 34 5.83 -6.85 -3.55
CA ILE A 34 4.83 -7.60 -2.76
C ILE A 34 4.65 -9.02 -3.35
N VAL A 35 4.56 -9.14 -4.67
CA VAL A 35 4.40 -10.43 -5.36
C VAL A 35 5.63 -11.32 -5.16
N ASP A 36 6.84 -10.78 -5.24
CA ASP A 36 8.08 -11.53 -5.06
C ASP A 36 8.20 -12.06 -3.63
N HIS A 37 7.67 -11.33 -2.64
CA HIS A 37 7.73 -11.75 -1.24
C HIS A 37 6.61 -12.72 -0.84
N PHE A 38 5.37 -12.48 -1.28
CA PHE A 38 4.19 -13.27 -0.85
C PHE A 38 3.65 -14.23 -1.90
N GLY A 39 4.14 -14.16 -3.13
CA GLY A 39 3.70 -14.97 -4.27
C GLY A 39 2.46 -14.43 -4.99
N ALA A 40 1.75 -13.46 -4.44
CA ALA A 40 0.57 -12.86 -5.05
C ALA A 40 0.19 -11.50 -4.43
N ALA A 41 -0.49 -10.67 -5.22
CA ALA A 41 -1.20 -9.48 -4.79
C ALA A 41 -2.36 -9.21 -5.75
N SER A 42 -3.44 -8.58 -5.25
CA SER A 42 -4.48 -8.00 -6.11
C SER A 42 -4.19 -6.53 -6.33
N TYR A 43 -4.22 -6.09 -7.58
CA TYR A 43 -4.03 -4.70 -7.97
C TYR A 43 -5.35 -4.14 -8.52
N GLU A 44 -5.95 -3.21 -7.79
CA GLU A 44 -7.19 -2.58 -8.19
C GLU A 44 -6.90 -1.29 -8.95
N THR A 45 -7.30 -1.27 -10.23
CA THR A 45 -7.06 -0.15 -11.15
C THR A 45 -8.07 0.99 -11.00
N GLN A 46 -9.07 0.83 -10.12
CA GLN A 46 -10.02 1.89 -9.83
C GLN A 46 -9.31 3.04 -9.12
N LYS A 47 -9.52 4.27 -9.61
CA LYS A 47 -8.99 5.46 -8.95
C LYS A 47 -9.72 5.66 -7.62
N VAL A 48 -8.95 5.68 -6.54
CA VAL A 48 -9.40 6.12 -5.22
C VAL A 48 -8.98 7.57 -5.07
N GLU A 49 -9.93 8.47 -4.84
CA GLU A 49 -9.63 9.88 -4.59
C GLU A 49 -9.43 10.11 -3.09
N GLY A 50 -8.23 10.53 -2.70
CA GLY A 50 -7.91 10.84 -1.31
C GLY A 50 -8.04 12.33 -1.02
N HIS A 51 -8.51 12.63 0.18
CA HIS A 51 -8.62 13.99 0.71
C HIS A 51 -8.12 13.98 2.15
N TRP A 52 -7.00 14.64 2.40
CA TRP A 52 -6.38 14.62 3.72
C TRP A 52 -5.62 15.92 4.00
N ARG A 53 -5.41 16.21 5.28
CA ARG A 53 -4.72 17.43 5.71
C ARG A 53 -3.39 17.10 6.36
N HIS A 54 -2.40 17.94 6.09
CA HIS A 54 -1.14 17.98 6.83
C HIS A 54 -0.87 19.42 7.25
N GLY A 55 -0.99 19.70 8.55
CA GLY A 55 -1.10 21.07 9.04
C GLY A 55 -2.29 21.78 8.38
N ASP A 56 -2.04 22.96 7.83
CA ASP A 56 -3.07 23.79 7.19
C ASP A 56 -3.24 23.50 5.68
N VAL A 57 -2.49 22.56 5.12
CA VAL A 57 -2.56 22.22 3.69
C VAL A 57 -3.52 21.04 3.47
N LEU A 58 -4.49 21.23 2.58
CA LEU A 58 -5.36 20.17 2.07
C LEU A 58 -4.72 19.55 0.84
N TYR A 59 -4.44 18.26 0.92
CA TYR A 59 -3.97 17.45 -0.19
C TYR A 59 -5.14 16.73 -0.85
N ARG A 60 -5.07 16.63 -2.17
CA ARG A 60 -5.94 15.82 -3.01
C ARG A 60 -5.07 14.96 -3.90
N ASP A 61 -5.32 13.67 -3.90
CA ASP A 61 -4.53 12.71 -4.66
C ASP A 61 -5.44 11.67 -5.34
N ASN A 62 -4.88 11.01 -6.34
CA ASN A 62 -5.45 9.82 -6.95
C ASN A 62 -4.57 8.64 -6.60
N LEU A 63 -5.17 7.55 -6.15
CA LEU A 63 -4.47 6.37 -5.68
C LEU A 63 -5.00 5.12 -6.37
N VAL A 64 -4.19 4.07 -6.36
CA VAL A 64 -4.57 2.69 -6.68
C VAL A 64 -4.41 1.85 -5.43
N ARG A 65 -5.18 0.76 -5.33
CA ARG A 65 -5.15 -0.11 -4.15
C ARG A 65 -4.48 -1.44 -4.46
N VAL A 66 -3.52 -1.80 -3.62
CA VAL A 66 -2.94 -3.13 -3.58
C VAL A 66 -3.51 -3.87 -2.38
N VAL A 67 -4.04 -5.06 -2.60
CA VAL A 67 -4.57 -5.93 -1.55
C VAL A 67 -3.77 -7.22 -1.50
N VAL A 68 -3.32 -7.60 -0.31
CA VAL A 68 -2.59 -8.86 -0.10
C VAL A 68 -3.08 -9.55 1.16
N ASP A 69 -3.40 -10.84 1.03
CA ASP A 69 -3.88 -11.69 2.12
C ASP A 69 -2.78 -12.71 2.46
N VAL A 70 -2.37 -12.74 3.72
CA VAL A 70 -1.26 -13.58 4.19
C VAL A 70 -1.54 -14.17 5.57
N PRO A 71 -0.85 -15.24 5.99
CA PRO A 71 -0.90 -15.68 7.38
C PRO A 71 -0.57 -14.54 8.37
N ASP A 72 -1.32 -14.42 9.48
CA ASP A 72 -1.14 -13.38 10.50
C ASP A 72 0.11 -13.65 11.37
N SER A 73 1.29 -13.40 10.81
CA SER A 73 2.58 -13.59 11.48
C SER A 73 3.23 -12.25 11.83
N THR A 74 4.10 -12.26 12.85
CA THR A 74 4.91 -11.08 13.20
C THR A 74 5.86 -10.70 12.06
N ALA A 75 6.43 -11.69 11.36
CA ALA A 75 7.31 -11.48 10.22
C ALA A 75 6.59 -10.72 9.08
N ASN A 76 5.39 -11.15 8.70
CA ASN A 76 4.62 -10.51 7.62
C ASN A 76 4.23 -9.08 7.99
N ARG A 77 3.82 -8.83 9.25
CA ARG A 77 3.54 -7.48 9.74
C ARG A 77 4.78 -6.59 9.74
N GLN A 78 5.95 -7.13 10.08
CA GLN A 78 7.21 -6.39 10.06
C GLN A 78 7.62 -6.04 8.63
N TRP A 79 7.52 -7.01 7.72
CA TRP A 79 7.84 -6.81 6.31
C TRP A 79 6.96 -5.71 5.69
N MET A 80 5.64 -5.76 5.90
CA MET A 80 4.73 -4.71 5.39
C MET A 80 5.04 -3.32 5.95
N ARG A 81 5.48 -3.21 7.22
CA ARG A 81 5.93 -1.93 7.80
C ARG A 81 7.20 -1.41 7.14
N GLN A 82 8.14 -2.29 6.83
CA GLN A 82 9.36 -1.93 6.11
C GLN A 82 9.06 -1.49 4.68
N PHE A 83 8.19 -2.24 3.98
CA PHE A 83 7.66 -1.88 2.67
C PHE A 83 7.06 -0.47 2.68
N LYS A 84 6.14 -0.17 3.62
CA LYS A 84 5.57 1.17 3.78
C LYS A 84 6.64 2.24 3.98
N GLY A 85 7.63 2.00 4.83
CA GLY A 85 8.71 2.96 5.08
C GLY A 85 9.57 3.23 3.84
N CYS A 86 9.95 2.16 3.13
CA CYS A 86 10.74 2.25 1.91
C CYS A 86 10.01 3.05 0.83
N TRP A 87 8.77 2.66 0.51
CA TRP A 87 8.01 3.28 -0.57
C TRP A 87 7.52 4.68 -0.24
N LYS A 88 7.23 4.98 1.03
CA LYS A 88 7.00 6.36 1.48
C LYS A 88 8.21 7.25 1.14
N SER A 89 9.42 6.79 1.43
CA SER A 89 10.64 7.55 1.14
C SER A 89 10.92 7.63 -0.35
N ARG A 90 10.79 6.52 -1.10
CA ARG A 90 11.02 6.49 -2.55
C ARG A 90 10.07 7.41 -3.31
N LEU A 91 8.80 7.44 -2.90
CA LEU A 91 7.76 8.26 -3.52
C LEU A 91 7.67 9.68 -2.94
N GLU A 92 8.62 10.08 -2.08
CA GLU A 92 8.68 11.40 -1.44
C GLU A 92 7.33 11.79 -0.77
N GLN A 93 6.68 10.80 -0.14
CA GLN A 93 5.36 10.98 0.45
C GLN A 93 5.43 11.43 1.92
N LEU A 94 4.58 12.39 2.31
CA LEU A 94 4.39 12.78 3.72
C LEU A 94 3.86 11.61 4.55
N ASP A 95 2.98 10.79 3.98
CA ASP A 95 2.68 9.44 4.45
C ASP A 95 2.27 8.53 3.29
N LEU A 96 2.43 7.22 3.47
CA LEU A 96 1.88 6.22 2.56
C LEU A 96 0.80 5.46 3.32
N TRP A 97 -0.45 5.57 2.88
CA TRP A 97 -1.55 4.96 3.59
C TRP A 97 -1.47 3.44 3.49
N MET A 98 -1.61 2.77 4.63
CA MET A 98 -1.69 1.31 4.72
C MET A 98 -2.45 0.89 5.97
N VAL A 99 -3.33 -0.10 5.84
CA VAL A 99 -4.01 -0.75 6.98
C VAL A 99 -3.90 -2.26 6.90
N SER A 100 -4.35 -2.91 7.97
CA SER A 100 -4.53 -4.35 7.95
C SER A 100 -5.70 -4.81 8.82
N TYR A 101 -6.35 -5.90 8.39
CA TYR A 101 -7.50 -6.50 9.06
C TYR A 101 -7.20 -7.99 9.32
N ARG A 102 -7.64 -8.52 10.45
CA ARG A 102 -7.73 -9.98 10.59
C ARG A 102 -8.89 -10.47 9.73
N ILE A 103 -8.65 -11.51 8.97
CA ILE A 103 -9.66 -12.15 8.12
C ILE A 103 -9.69 -13.65 8.43
N GLU A 104 -10.84 -14.26 8.18
CA GLU A 104 -11.04 -15.69 8.28
C GLU A 104 -11.40 -16.23 6.90
N VAL A 105 -10.95 -17.45 6.62
CA VAL A 105 -11.37 -18.23 5.47
C VAL A 105 -12.29 -19.30 6.04
N GLU A 106 -13.59 -19.20 5.75
CA GLU A 106 -14.58 -20.23 6.08
C GLU A 106 -14.50 -21.41 5.10
#